data_AF-A0A2G9S563-F1
#
_entry.id   AF-A0A2G9S563-F1
#
_cell.length_a   1.000
_cell.length_b   1.000
_cell.length_c   1.000
_cell.angle_alpha   90.00
_cell.angle_beta   90.00
_cell.angle_gamma   90.00
#
_symmetry.space_group_name_H-M   'P 1'
#
loop_
_entity.id
_entity.type
_entity.pdbx_description
1 polymer ?
#
loop_
_entity_poly.entity_id
_entity_poly.type
_entity_poly.pdbx_seq_one_letter_code
_entity_poly.pdbx_strand_id
1 'polypeptide(L)'
;TTLLDLDALARHLADCIRSREILDYQDGNVEDDGMTGLLRLATSVIKHKPPFKFSREGQEFLRDVFNLLFMLPSLKDRRQPKCKSHSSRAAAYDLLVEMVKGSVENYRLLHNWVMAQHMQSSHAPYKWDYWPHDDVRAECRFVGLTNLGATCYLASTIQQLYMIPAARQAIFTAKESECKAYNPRPFCKTYTMDKQPLNTGEQKDMTEFFTDLITKIEEMSPELVSSPCLLSLELIPV
;
A
#
# COMPACT_ATOMS: atom_id res chain seq x y z
N THR A 1 7.65 13.20 46.33
CA THR A 1 7.71 12.70 44.95
C THR A 1 6.96 11.40 44.90
N THR A 2 5.79 11.38 44.26
CA THR A 2 4.98 10.16 44.09
C THR A 2 5.83 9.10 43.38
N LEU A 3 6.06 7.97 44.04
CA LEU A 3 6.77 6.84 43.46
C LEU A 3 5.91 6.34 42.29
N LEU A 4 6.34 6.61 41.07
CA LEU A 4 5.57 6.29 39.87
C LEU A 4 5.65 4.77 39.67
N ASP A 5 4.53 4.07 39.82
CA ASP A 5 4.47 2.62 39.62
C ASP A 5 4.59 2.29 38.13
N LEU A 6 5.81 1.99 37.71
CA LEU A 6 6.15 1.64 36.33
C LEU A 6 5.51 0.32 35.88
N ASP A 7 5.19 -0.57 36.82
CA ASP A 7 4.58 -1.86 36.53
C ASP A 7 3.09 -1.69 36.20
N ALA A 8 2.37 -0.91 37.02
CA ALA A 8 1.00 -0.52 36.75
C ALA A 8 0.90 0.32 35.46
N LEU A 9 1.83 1.25 35.23
CA LEU A 9 1.87 2.05 34.02
C LEU A 9 2.10 1.18 32.78
N ALA A 10 2.99 0.18 32.84
CA ALA A 10 3.23 -0.72 31.72
C ALA A 10 1.97 -1.50 31.32
N ARG A 11 1.20 -2.01 32.29
CA ARG A 11 -0.08 -2.68 32.04
C ARG A 11 -1.09 -1.73 31.40
N HIS A 12 -1.21 -0.51 31.94
CA HIS A 12 -2.14 0.48 31.40
C HIS A 12 -1.81 0.84 29.94
N LEU A 13 -0.52 1.05 29.63
CA LEU A 13 -0.08 1.35 28.27
C LEU A 13 -0.36 0.19 27.31
N ALA A 14 -0.17 -1.06 27.76
CA ALA A 14 -0.50 -2.23 26.97
C ALA A 14 -1.98 -2.28 26.59
N ASP A 15 -2.87 -1.96 27.53
CA ASP A 15 -4.32 -1.91 27.29
C ASP A 15 -4.71 -0.76 26.37
N CYS A 16 -4.11 0.42 26.53
CA CYS A 16 -4.31 1.56 25.64
C CYS A 16 -3.91 1.24 24.19
N ILE A 17 -2.74 0.62 23.99
CA ILE A 17 -2.24 0.24 22.67
C ILE A 17 -3.13 -0.84 22.03
N ARG A 18 -3.58 -1.82 22.82
CA ARG A 18 -4.45 -2.91 22.35
C ARG A 18 -5.82 -2.39 21.91
N SER A 19 -6.43 -1.53 22.72
CA SER A 19 -7.79 -1.00 22.49
C SER A 19 -7.85 0.12 21.44
N ARG A 20 -6.72 0.79 21.13
CA ARG A 20 -6.69 1.87 20.15
C ARG A 20 -7.16 1.40 18.76
N GLU A 21 -8.06 2.18 18.17
CA GLU A 21 -8.56 1.95 16.81
C GLU A 21 -7.44 2.12 15.76
N ILE A 22 -7.66 1.61 14.54
CA ILE A 22 -6.71 1.78 13.44
C ILE A 22 -6.93 3.16 12.83
N LEU A 23 -6.06 4.11 13.17
CA LEU A 23 -6.10 5.50 12.70
C LEU A 23 -4.96 5.85 11.72
N ASP A 24 -4.01 4.92 11.53
CA ASP A 24 -2.90 5.07 10.58
C ASP A 24 -3.41 4.69 9.18
N TYR A 25 -3.68 5.70 8.35
CA TYR A 25 -4.26 5.55 7.00
C TYR A 25 -3.23 5.94 5.94
N GLN A 26 -2.88 4.99 5.07
CA GLN A 26 -1.97 5.25 3.94
C GLN A 26 -2.55 6.23 2.92
N ASP A 27 -3.88 6.24 2.72
CA ASP A 27 -4.53 7.10 1.71
C ASP A 27 -4.64 8.58 2.10
N GLY A 28 -4.46 8.89 3.39
CA GLY A 28 -4.69 10.23 3.95
C GLY A 28 -3.43 11.05 4.24
N ASN A 29 -2.24 10.45 4.22
CA ASN A 29 -1.03 11.01 4.83
C ASN A 29 -1.25 11.37 6.32
N VAL A 30 -2.20 10.68 6.98
CA VAL A 30 -2.55 10.90 8.38
C VAL A 30 -1.83 9.85 9.20
N GLU A 31 -0.80 10.29 9.92
CA GLU A 31 -0.08 9.45 10.86
C GLU A 31 -0.82 9.37 12.20
N ASP A 32 -0.76 8.21 12.84
CA ASP A 32 -1.27 8.05 14.20
C ASP A 32 -0.20 8.47 15.23
N ASP A 33 -0.05 9.78 15.42
CA ASP A 33 0.87 10.36 16.41
C ASP A 33 0.63 9.83 17.82
N GLY A 34 -0.63 9.55 18.16
CA GLY A 34 -1.01 8.98 19.45
C GLY A 34 -0.49 7.56 19.63
N MET A 35 -0.62 6.70 18.62
CA MET A 35 -0.03 5.35 18.63
C MET A 35 1.49 5.42 18.74
N THR A 36 2.13 6.26 17.94
CA THR A 36 3.59 6.47 17.98
C THR A 36 4.05 6.94 19.36
N GLY A 37 3.33 7.87 19.97
CA GLY A 37 3.60 8.36 21.33
C GLY A 37 3.44 7.27 22.40
N LEU A 38 2.35 6.49 22.34
CA LEU A 38 2.11 5.38 23.26
C LEU A 38 3.20 4.31 23.16
N LEU A 39 3.62 3.95 21.95
CA LEU A 39 4.69 2.98 21.72
C LEU A 39 6.03 3.48 22.28
N ARG A 40 6.40 4.74 22.02
CA ARG A 40 7.63 5.35 22.57
C ARG A 40 7.61 5.45 24.09
N LEU A 41 6.47 5.77 24.67
CA LEU A 41 6.29 5.82 26.11
C LEU A 41 6.40 4.41 26.71
N ALA A 42 5.74 3.41 26.12
CA ALA A 42 5.87 2.02 26.52
C ALA A 42 7.33 1.55 26.46
N THR A 43 8.06 1.86 25.38
CA THR A 43 9.50 1.57 25.27
C THR A 43 10.28 2.18 26.43
N SER A 44 10.00 3.44 26.76
CA SER A 44 10.67 4.15 27.86
C SER A 44 10.38 3.51 29.23
N VAL A 45 9.14 3.06 29.46
CA VAL A 45 8.77 2.35 30.69
C VAL A 45 9.41 0.96 30.77
N ILE A 46 9.39 0.19 29.68
CA ILE A 46 9.96 -1.18 29.62
C ILE A 46 11.49 -1.19 29.79
N LYS A 47 12.19 -0.12 29.42
CA LYS A 47 13.63 0.05 29.70
C LYS A 47 13.98 -0.08 31.18
N HIS A 48 13.06 0.29 32.08
CA HIS A 48 13.24 0.16 33.53
C HIS A 48 13.00 -1.27 34.05
N LYS A 49 12.71 -2.23 33.15
CA LYS A 49 12.50 -3.66 33.47
C LYS A 49 11.44 -3.90 34.55
N PRO A 50 10.23 -3.32 34.44
CA PRO A 50 9.14 -3.64 35.37
C PRO A 50 8.81 -5.15 35.33
N PRO A 51 8.31 -5.75 36.42
CA PRO A 51 7.88 -7.16 36.47
C PRO A 51 7.01 -7.57 35.27
N PHE A 52 6.13 -6.68 34.81
CA PHE A 52 5.28 -6.84 33.64
C PHE A 52 6.05 -7.36 32.42
N LYS A 53 7.26 -6.86 32.15
CA LYS A 53 8.11 -7.28 31.01
C LYS A 53 8.36 -8.78 30.97
N PHE A 54 8.50 -9.42 32.13
CA PHE A 54 8.84 -10.83 32.29
C PHE A 54 7.62 -11.69 32.62
N SER A 55 6.45 -11.07 32.79
CA SER A 55 5.19 -11.75 33.07
C SER A 55 4.59 -12.36 31.81
N ARG A 56 3.61 -13.26 32.01
CA ARG A 56 2.80 -13.79 30.91
C ARG A 56 2.00 -12.68 30.21
N GLU A 57 1.47 -11.71 30.97
CA GLU A 57 0.78 -10.55 30.40
C GLU A 57 1.70 -9.73 29.47
N GLY A 58 2.97 -9.58 29.85
CA GLY A 58 3.99 -8.92 29.02
C GLY A 58 4.32 -9.70 27.75
N GLN A 59 4.30 -11.03 27.79
CA GLN A 59 4.48 -11.88 26.61
C GLN A 59 3.29 -11.81 25.65
N GLU A 60 2.07 -11.71 26.18
CA GLU A 60 0.86 -11.47 25.39
C GLU A 60 0.92 -10.08 24.74
N PHE A 61 1.36 -9.06 25.49
CA PHE A 61 1.61 -7.73 24.94
C PHE A 61 2.72 -7.73 23.87
N LEU A 62 3.81 -8.48 24.05
CA LEU A 62 4.85 -8.65 23.03
C LEU A 62 4.26 -9.19 21.72
N ARG A 63 3.34 -10.16 21.80
CA ARG A 63 2.61 -10.69 20.64
C ARG A 63 1.71 -9.63 20.02
N ASP A 64 1.03 -8.82 20.83
CA ASP A 64 0.21 -7.72 20.34
C ASP A 64 1.05 -6.73 19.54
N VAL A 65 2.21 -6.31 20.05
CA VAL A 65 3.14 -5.39 19.35
C VAL A 65 3.64 -6.01 18.05
N PHE A 66 3.94 -7.31 18.03
CA PHE A 66 4.29 -8.01 16.79
C PHE A 66 3.14 -7.94 15.77
N ASN A 67 1.90 -8.17 16.22
CA ASN A 67 0.72 -8.08 15.37
C ASN A 67 0.44 -6.66 14.88
N LEU A 68 0.77 -5.61 15.64
CA LEU A 68 0.66 -4.23 15.17
C LEU A 68 1.47 -3.98 13.88
N LEU A 69 2.55 -4.72 13.67
CA LEU A 69 3.45 -4.60 12.52
C LEU A 69 3.15 -5.58 11.38
N PHE A 70 2.70 -6.78 11.72
CA PHE A 70 2.74 -7.94 10.82
C PHE A 70 1.41 -8.69 10.67
N MET A 71 0.35 -8.29 11.37
CA MET A 71 -0.96 -8.90 11.16
C MET A 71 -1.43 -8.66 9.72
N LEU A 72 -1.73 -9.74 9.01
CA LEU A 72 -2.18 -9.67 7.62
C LEU A 72 -3.65 -9.24 7.55
N PRO A 73 -4.01 -8.42 6.55
CA PRO A 73 -5.41 -8.15 6.23
C PRO A 73 -6.19 -9.44 5.96
N SER A 74 -7.46 -9.45 6.33
CA SER A 74 -8.40 -10.51 5.96
C SER A 74 -9.66 -9.93 5.34
N LEU A 75 -10.51 -10.77 4.75
CA LEU A 75 -11.81 -10.33 4.23
C LEU A 75 -12.68 -9.66 5.30
N LYS A 76 -12.51 -10.05 6.57
CA LYS A 76 -13.24 -9.49 7.72
C LYS A 76 -12.64 -8.18 8.22
N ASP A 77 -11.32 -8.04 8.14
CA ASP A 77 -10.60 -6.85 8.57
C ASP A 77 -9.50 -6.51 7.59
N ARG A 78 -9.84 -5.64 6.63
CA ARG A 78 -8.95 -5.19 5.58
C ARG A 78 -7.99 -4.09 6.05
N ARG A 79 -8.18 -3.55 7.26
CA ARG A 79 -7.45 -2.36 7.73
C ARG A 79 -6.14 -2.67 8.40
N GLN A 80 -5.86 -3.94 8.71
CA GLN A 80 -4.59 -4.40 9.27
C GLN A 80 -3.42 -4.19 8.30
N PRO A 81 -2.17 -4.13 8.78
CA PRO A 81 -1.78 -4.01 10.20
C PRO A 81 -2.08 -2.61 10.78
N LYS A 82 -2.05 -2.46 12.11
CA LYS A 82 -2.32 -1.15 12.76
C LYS A 82 -1.24 -0.10 12.47
N CYS A 83 0.04 -0.48 12.45
CA CYS A 83 1.17 0.44 12.22
C CYS A 83 1.59 0.40 10.74
N LYS A 84 1.31 1.48 10.01
CA LYS A 84 1.56 1.59 8.56
C LYS A 84 2.58 2.67 8.22
N SER A 85 2.52 3.82 8.89
CA SER A 85 3.47 4.93 8.73
C SER A 85 4.89 4.55 9.15
N HIS A 86 5.87 5.26 8.60
CA HIS A 86 7.27 5.04 8.96
C HIS A 86 7.50 5.26 10.46
N SER A 87 6.91 6.32 11.02
CA SER A 87 7.04 6.72 12.42
C SER A 87 6.47 5.67 13.39
N SER A 88 5.26 5.17 13.14
CA SER A 88 4.61 4.17 13.99
C SER A 88 5.33 2.83 13.94
N ARG A 89 5.77 2.41 12.74
CA ARG A 89 6.54 1.17 12.55
C ARG A 89 7.89 1.22 13.26
N ALA A 90 8.63 2.33 13.13
CA ALA A 90 9.91 2.51 13.82
C ALA A 90 9.73 2.41 15.35
N ALA A 91 8.72 3.09 15.90
CA ALA A 91 8.44 3.03 17.35
C ALA A 91 8.07 1.62 17.83
N ALA A 92 7.30 0.86 17.03
CA ALA A 92 6.95 -0.52 17.37
C ALA A 92 8.17 -1.47 17.33
N TYR A 93 9.09 -1.30 16.36
CA TYR A 93 10.33 -2.07 16.33
C TYR A 93 11.21 -1.80 17.54
N ASP A 94 11.36 -0.52 17.94
CA ASP A 94 12.10 -0.15 19.15
C ASP A 94 11.52 -0.84 20.39
N LEU A 95 10.18 -0.90 20.50
CA LEU A 95 9.50 -1.58 21.61
C LEU A 95 9.74 -3.10 21.59
N LEU A 96 9.65 -3.76 20.43
CA LEU A 96 9.95 -5.19 20.30
C LEU A 96 11.36 -5.52 20.77
N VAL A 97 12.33 -4.74 20.29
CA VAL A 97 13.74 -4.88 20.67
C VAL A 97 13.92 -4.67 22.17
N GLU A 98 13.25 -3.67 22.74
CA GLU A 98 13.34 -3.40 24.17
C GLU A 98 12.70 -4.49 25.02
N MET A 99 11.57 -5.07 24.59
CA MET A 99 10.90 -6.17 25.28
C MET A 99 11.75 -7.45 25.36
N VAL A 100 12.59 -7.72 24.36
CA VAL A 100 13.48 -8.90 24.36
C VAL A 100 14.79 -8.69 25.10
N LYS A 101 15.25 -7.44 25.28
CA LYS A 101 16.51 -7.14 26.00
C LYS A 101 16.48 -7.68 27.42
N GLY A 102 17.38 -8.62 27.72
CA GLY A 102 17.50 -9.23 29.03
C GLY A 102 16.38 -10.21 29.40
N SER A 103 15.57 -10.67 28.43
CA SER A 103 14.60 -11.76 28.60
C SER A 103 14.80 -12.81 27.51
N VAL A 104 15.30 -13.99 27.90
CA VAL A 104 15.55 -15.11 26.98
C VAL A 104 14.24 -15.69 26.46
N GLU A 105 13.22 -15.71 27.30
CA GLU A 105 11.87 -16.19 26.99
C GLU A 105 11.23 -15.31 25.91
N ASN A 106 11.24 -13.98 26.10
CA ASN A 106 10.71 -13.04 25.10
C ASN A 106 11.49 -13.13 23.79
N TYR A 107 12.82 -13.26 23.85
CA TYR A 107 13.65 -13.47 22.66
C TYR A 107 13.24 -14.73 21.90
N ARG A 108 13.07 -15.86 22.59
CA ARG A 108 12.66 -17.13 21.99
C ARG A 108 11.30 -17.02 21.29
N LEU A 109 10.33 -16.37 21.95
CA LEU A 109 9.00 -16.15 21.38
C LEU A 109 9.07 -15.32 20.10
N LEU A 110 9.71 -14.15 20.16
CA LEU A 110 9.83 -13.25 19.01
C LEU A 110 10.61 -13.91 17.87
N HIS A 111 11.73 -14.57 18.18
CA HIS A 111 12.51 -15.32 17.20
C HIS A 111 11.65 -16.34 16.46
N ASN A 112 10.87 -17.16 17.18
CA ASN A 112 10.03 -18.17 16.56
C ASN A 112 8.97 -17.57 15.64
N TRP A 113 8.35 -16.45 16.02
CA TRP A 113 7.36 -15.77 15.17
C TRP A 113 8.01 -15.15 13.93
N VAL A 114 9.16 -14.50 14.07
CA VAL A 114 9.90 -13.94 12.94
C VAL A 114 10.35 -15.05 11.99
N MET A 115 10.90 -16.16 12.49
CA MET A 115 11.28 -17.29 11.65
C MET A 115 10.06 -17.88 10.93
N ALA A 116 8.96 -18.11 11.65
CA ALA A 116 7.72 -18.60 11.04
C ALA A 116 7.23 -17.66 9.92
N GLN A 117 7.32 -16.34 10.08
CA GLN A 117 6.95 -15.37 9.05
C GLN A 117 7.79 -15.53 7.78
N HIS A 118 9.06 -15.91 7.87
CA HIS A 118 9.97 -16.00 6.71
C HIS A 118 10.06 -17.40 6.10
N MET A 119 9.26 -18.37 6.57
CA MET A 119 9.20 -19.70 5.97
C MET A 119 8.27 -19.70 4.74
N GLN A 120 8.71 -20.31 3.63
CA GLN A 120 7.95 -20.40 2.37
C GLN A 120 6.55 -21.01 2.53
N SER A 121 6.36 -21.92 3.49
CA SER A 121 5.08 -22.56 3.80
C SER A 121 4.07 -21.62 4.49
N SER A 122 4.52 -20.50 5.04
CA SER A 122 3.68 -19.50 5.72
C SER A 122 3.04 -18.52 4.74
N HIS A 123 3.55 -18.46 3.53
CA HIS A 123 2.99 -17.73 2.40
C HIS A 123 2.43 -18.73 1.40
N ALA A 124 1.24 -19.29 1.69
CA ALA A 124 0.50 -19.99 0.64
C ALA A 124 0.44 -19.05 -0.59
N PRO A 125 0.82 -19.51 -1.79
CA PRO A 125 0.78 -18.67 -2.98
C PRO A 125 -0.62 -18.07 -3.07
N TYR A 126 -0.71 -16.75 -3.02
CA TYR A 126 -1.98 -16.11 -3.21
C TYR A 126 -2.48 -16.52 -4.60
N LYS A 127 -3.74 -16.96 -4.67
CA LYS A 127 -4.37 -17.41 -5.93
C LYS A 127 -4.53 -16.27 -6.94
N TRP A 128 -4.32 -15.04 -6.49
CA TRP A 128 -4.35 -13.80 -7.24
C TRP A 128 -2.95 -13.19 -7.25
N ASP A 129 -2.56 -12.55 -8.35
CA ASP A 129 -1.33 -11.75 -8.49
C ASP A 129 -1.45 -10.44 -7.68
N TYR A 130 -1.75 -10.52 -6.38
CA TYR A 130 -1.81 -9.36 -5.50
C TYR A 130 -0.73 -9.51 -4.42
N TRP A 131 0.08 -8.46 -4.30
CA TRP A 131 1.16 -8.37 -3.36
C TRP A 131 1.01 -7.03 -2.62
N PRO A 132 0.94 -7.00 -1.29
CA PRO A 132 0.71 -5.76 -0.54
C PRO A 132 1.74 -4.64 -0.77
N HIS A 133 2.95 -4.95 -1.26
CA HIS A 133 3.91 -3.90 -1.65
C HIS A 133 3.58 -3.26 -3.00
N ASP A 134 2.77 -3.91 -3.84
CA ASP A 134 2.26 -3.36 -5.09
C ASP A 134 1.12 -2.36 -4.84
N ASP A 135 0.55 -2.31 -3.63
CA ASP A 135 -0.50 -1.35 -3.23
C ASP A 135 0.05 -0.05 -2.64
N VAL A 136 1.36 0.06 -2.37
CA VAL A 136 1.93 1.33 -1.88
C VAL A 136 2.09 2.29 -3.06
N ARG A 137 1.10 3.19 -3.21
CA ARG A 137 1.10 4.28 -4.20
C ARG A 137 2.26 5.24 -3.92
N ALA A 138 2.86 5.77 -4.98
CA ALA A 138 3.82 6.86 -4.83
C ALA A 138 3.12 8.12 -4.28
N GLU A 139 3.82 8.91 -3.46
CA GLU A 139 3.27 10.13 -2.81
C GLU A 139 2.64 11.11 -3.81
N CYS A 140 3.13 11.14 -5.05
CA CYS A 140 2.63 11.97 -6.13
C CYS A 140 1.26 11.53 -6.69
N ARG A 141 0.64 10.49 -6.13
CA ARG A 141 -0.69 9.97 -6.50
C ARG A 141 -0.84 9.62 -7.98
N PHE A 142 0.23 9.30 -8.70
CA PHE A 142 0.11 8.73 -10.04
C PHE A 142 0.03 7.20 -9.98
N VAL A 143 -0.75 6.63 -10.90
CA VAL A 143 -0.94 5.18 -11.04
C VAL A 143 -0.26 4.73 -12.32
N GLY A 144 0.66 3.78 -12.22
CA GLY A 144 1.33 3.19 -13.37
C GLY A 144 0.44 2.22 -14.15
N LEU A 145 0.91 1.80 -15.32
CA LEU A 145 0.31 0.70 -16.08
C LEU A 145 1.29 -0.45 -16.12
N THR A 146 0.84 -1.67 -15.76
CA THR A 146 1.69 -2.86 -15.81
C THR A 146 2.03 -3.18 -17.27
N ASN A 147 3.31 -3.30 -17.59
CA ASN A 147 3.74 -3.78 -18.89
C ASN A 147 3.49 -5.31 -18.98
N LEU A 148 2.69 -5.74 -19.95
CA LEU A 148 2.30 -7.13 -20.17
C LEU A 148 3.25 -7.89 -21.11
N GLY A 149 4.45 -7.34 -21.34
CA GLY A 149 5.47 -7.84 -22.25
C GLY A 149 6.00 -6.71 -23.12
N ALA A 150 5.43 -6.58 -24.31
CA ALA A 150 5.79 -5.59 -25.34
C ALA A 150 4.82 -4.39 -25.41
N THR A 151 4.10 -4.10 -24.32
CA THR A 151 2.99 -3.12 -24.30
C THR A 151 3.39 -1.72 -23.80
N CYS A 152 4.66 -1.35 -23.86
CA CYS A 152 5.12 -0.03 -23.42
C CYS A 152 4.56 1.13 -24.26
N TYR A 153 4.25 0.90 -25.55
CA TYR A 153 3.57 1.84 -26.42
C TYR A 153 2.17 2.21 -25.89
N LEU A 154 1.42 1.22 -25.39
CA LEU A 154 0.12 1.42 -24.76
C LEU A 154 0.26 2.24 -23.47
N ALA A 155 1.20 1.84 -22.61
CA ALA A 155 1.40 2.50 -21.33
C ALA A 155 1.74 3.99 -21.49
N SER A 156 2.67 4.31 -22.38
CA SER A 156 3.07 5.69 -22.67
C SER A 156 1.94 6.51 -23.31
N THR A 157 1.24 5.95 -24.30
CA THR A 157 0.10 6.61 -24.97
C THR A 157 -1.02 6.95 -23.98
N ILE A 158 -1.45 5.98 -23.17
CA ILE A 158 -2.55 6.19 -22.21
C ILE A 158 -2.13 7.16 -21.10
N GLN A 159 -0.91 7.07 -20.60
CA GLN A 159 -0.41 8.01 -19.59
C GLN A 159 -0.31 9.44 -20.15
N GLN A 160 0.14 9.61 -21.40
CA GLN A 160 0.19 10.92 -22.05
C GLN A 160 -1.21 11.52 -22.21
N LEU A 161 -2.20 10.74 -22.67
CA LEU A 161 -3.59 11.18 -22.76
C LEU A 161 -4.19 11.54 -21.39
N TYR A 162 -3.90 10.75 -20.37
CA TYR A 162 -4.36 11.01 -19.00
C TYR A 162 -3.82 12.31 -18.41
N MET A 163 -2.60 12.71 -18.80
CA MET A 163 -1.98 13.96 -18.33
C MET A 163 -2.59 15.22 -18.96
N ILE A 164 -3.41 15.08 -20.00
CA ILE A 164 -4.14 16.20 -20.63
C ILE A 164 -5.46 16.39 -19.86
N PRO A 165 -5.62 17.45 -19.05
CA PRO A 165 -6.78 17.57 -18.16
C PRO A 165 -8.11 17.60 -18.90
N ALA A 166 -8.16 18.25 -20.08
CA ALA A 166 -9.35 18.31 -20.91
C ALA A 166 -9.74 16.93 -21.47
N ALA A 167 -8.78 16.17 -22.02
CA ALA A 167 -9.03 14.83 -22.52
C ALA A 167 -9.45 13.88 -21.39
N ARG A 168 -8.77 13.95 -20.24
CA ARG A 168 -9.11 13.19 -19.04
C ARG A 168 -10.53 13.50 -18.57
N GLN A 169 -10.93 14.77 -18.49
CA GLN A 169 -12.28 15.16 -18.07
C GLN A 169 -13.35 14.76 -19.07
N ALA A 170 -13.04 14.81 -20.37
CA ALA A 170 -13.94 14.40 -21.42
C ALA A 170 -14.20 12.89 -21.39
N ILE A 171 -13.16 12.08 -21.17
CA ILE A 171 -13.25 10.62 -21.05
C ILE A 171 -13.84 10.20 -19.69
N PHE A 172 -13.61 10.98 -18.62
CA PHE A 172 -13.95 10.62 -17.26
C PHE A 172 -14.79 11.67 -16.53
N THR A 173 -15.95 11.23 -16.03
CA THR A 173 -16.60 11.76 -14.81
C THR A 173 -16.22 10.95 -13.55
N ALA A 174 -15.08 10.25 -13.56
CA ALA A 174 -14.88 9.04 -12.76
C ALA A 174 -13.87 9.12 -11.60
N LYS A 175 -14.17 8.30 -10.59
CA LYS A 175 -13.50 8.11 -9.29
C LYS A 175 -12.06 7.62 -9.40
N GLU A 176 -11.23 8.02 -8.43
CA GLU A 176 -9.83 7.62 -8.32
C GLU A 176 -9.67 6.13 -7.93
N SER A 177 -8.64 5.49 -8.49
CA SER A 177 -8.20 4.14 -8.10
C SER A 177 -7.18 4.23 -6.96
N GLU A 178 -7.25 3.30 -5.99
CA GLU A 178 -6.34 3.20 -4.85
C GLU A 178 -5.05 2.42 -5.17
N CYS A 179 -4.98 1.73 -6.32
CA CYS A 179 -3.84 0.87 -6.68
C CYS A 179 -2.63 1.66 -7.23
N LYS A 180 -1.39 1.19 -7.02
CA LYS A 180 -0.17 1.78 -7.62
C LYS A 180 -0.07 1.55 -9.12
N ALA A 181 -0.54 0.41 -9.61
CA ALA A 181 -0.55 0.08 -11.02
C ALA A 181 -1.86 -0.59 -11.42
N TYR A 182 -2.39 -0.21 -12.58
CA TYR A 182 -3.53 -0.89 -13.19
C TYR A 182 -3.03 -1.90 -14.22
N ASN A 183 -3.62 -3.10 -14.20
CA ASN A 183 -3.33 -4.14 -15.19
C ASN A 183 -4.18 -3.91 -16.45
N PRO A 184 -3.58 -3.53 -17.59
CA PRO A 184 -4.35 -3.21 -18.80
C PRO A 184 -4.81 -4.45 -19.58
N ARG A 185 -4.65 -5.69 -19.05
CA ARG A 185 -5.07 -6.93 -19.75
C ARG A 185 -6.52 -6.89 -20.22
N PRO A 186 -7.50 -6.37 -19.45
CA PRO A 186 -8.87 -6.24 -19.93
C PRO A 186 -8.95 -5.35 -21.18
N PHE A 187 -8.25 -4.21 -21.18
CA PHE A 187 -8.18 -3.31 -22.33
C PHE A 187 -7.56 -4.00 -23.54
N CYS A 188 -6.41 -4.69 -23.39
CA CYS A 188 -5.75 -5.38 -24.50
C CYS A 188 -6.60 -6.48 -25.13
N LYS A 189 -7.50 -7.12 -24.36
CA LYS A 189 -8.40 -8.15 -24.86
C LYS A 189 -9.59 -7.58 -25.65
N THR A 190 -10.02 -6.37 -25.33
CA THR A 190 -11.19 -5.73 -25.94
C THR A 190 -10.80 -4.81 -27.09
N TYR A 191 -9.68 -4.10 -26.97
CA TYR A 191 -9.17 -3.22 -28.00
C TYR A 191 -8.68 -4.03 -29.19
N THR A 192 -9.19 -3.71 -30.38
CA THR A 192 -8.73 -4.31 -31.63
C THR A 192 -7.93 -3.30 -32.42
N MET A 193 -6.86 -3.73 -33.07
CA MET A 193 -6.08 -2.97 -34.06
C MET A 193 -5.90 -3.88 -35.26
N ASP A 194 -6.04 -3.38 -36.48
CA ASP A 194 -6.01 -4.22 -37.69
C ASP A 194 -7.03 -5.39 -37.67
N LYS A 195 -8.18 -5.16 -37.01
CA LYS A 195 -9.27 -6.13 -36.80
C LYS A 195 -8.89 -7.34 -35.92
N GLN A 196 -7.76 -7.30 -35.22
CA GLN A 196 -7.36 -8.34 -34.27
C GLN A 196 -7.17 -7.75 -32.86
N PRO A 197 -7.42 -8.51 -31.78
CA PRO A 197 -7.08 -8.08 -30.42
C PRO A 197 -5.58 -7.82 -30.27
N LEU A 198 -5.19 -6.94 -29.34
CA LEU A 198 -3.78 -6.65 -29.11
C LEU A 198 -3.02 -7.89 -28.60
N ASN A 199 -1.98 -8.27 -29.33
CA ASN A 199 -1.00 -9.24 -28.87
C ASN A 199 0.01 -8.57 -27.93
N THR A 200 -0.01 -8.93 -26.64
CA THR A 200 0.88 -8.31 -25.63
C THR A 200 2.35 -8.72 -25.78
N GLY A 201 2.66 -9.70 -26.64
CA GLY A 201 4.03 -10.10 -26.98
C GLY A 201 4.62 -9.37 -28.19
N GLU A 202 3.85 -8.50 -28.85
CA GLU A 202 4.25 -7.79 -30.06
C GLU A 202 4.44 -6.30 -29.80
N GLN A 203 5.57 -5.75 -30.24
CA GLN A 203 5.82 -4.30 -30.18
C GLN A 203 5.07 -3.61 -31.31
N LYS A 204 4.51 -2.44 -31.00
CA LYS A 204 3.84 -1.56 -31.98
C LYS A 204 4.48 -0.18 -31.99
N ASP A 205 4.35 0.52 -33.11
CA ASP A 205 4.70 1.92 -33.18
C ASP A 205 3.75 2.75 -32.31
N MET A 206 4.30 3.65 -31.50
CA MET A 206 3.51 4.45 -30.56
C MET A 206 2.56 5.41 -31.30
N THR A 207 3.03 6.01 -32.39
CA THR A 207 2.29 7.00 -33.18
C THR A 207 1.13 6.34 -33.91
N GLU A 208 1.37 5.16 -34.48
CA GLU A 208 0.35 4.36 -35.15
C GLU A 208 -0.75 3.95 -34.16
N PHE A 209 -0.35 3.45 -32.99
CA PHE A 209 -1.29 3.09 -31.94
C PHE A 209 -2.09 4.30 -31.42
N PHE A 210 -1.44 5.45 -31.21
CA PHE A 210 -2.09 6.68 -30.77
C PHE A 210 -3.15 7.15 -31.78
N THR A 211 -2.80 7.18 -33.07
CA THR A 211 -3.69 7.64 -34.14
C THR A 211 -4.93 6.74 -34.24
N ASP A 212 -4.73 5.42 -34.22
CA ASP A 212 -5.82 4.45 -34.25
C ASP A 212 -6.72 4.57 -32.99
N LEU A 213 -6.14 4.81 -31.82
CA LEU A 213 -6.87 5.00 -30.57
C LEU A 213 -7.73 6.26 -30.59
N ILE A 214 -7.17 7.39 -31.02
CA ILE A 214 -7.92 8.64 -31.14
C ILE A 214 -9.07 8.45 -32.12
N THR A 215 -8.80 7.95 -33.33
CA THR A 215 -9.83 7.71 -34.35
C THR A 215 -11.03 6.93 -33.79
N LYS A 216 -10.78 5.87 -33.03
CA LYS A 216 -11.86 5.07 -32.40
C LYS A 216 -12.61 5.83 -31.32
N ILE A 217 -11.93 6.66 -30.53
CA ILE A 217 -12.59 7.52 -29.54
C ILE A 217 -13.50 8.54 -30.26
N GLU A 218 -13.04 9.11 -31.38
CA GLU A 218 -13.84 10.04 -32.19
C GLU A 218 -15.08 9.35 -32.79
N GLU A 219 -14.92 8.14 -33.32
CA GLU A 219 -16.02 7.32 -33.86
C GLU A 219 -17.07 6.96 -32.79
N MET A 220 -16.64 6.64 -31.57
CA MET A 220 -17.53 6.27 -30.47
C MET A 220 -18.22 7.46 -29.81
N SER A 221 -17.62 8.65 -29.86
CA SER A 221 -18.19 9.85 -29.23
C SER A 221 -17.83 11.12 -30.00
N PRO A 222 -18.59 11.45 -31.06
CA PRO A 222 -18.33 12.66 -31.85
C PRO A 222 -18.47 13.97 -31.05
N GLU A 223 -19.20 13.95 -29.92
CA GLU A 223 -19.36 15.10 -29.03
C GLU A 223 -18.10 15.38 -28.18
N LEU A 224 -17.30 14.36 -27.85
CA LEU A 224 -16.08 14.50 -27.03
C LEU A 224 -14.96 15.31 -27.74
N VAL A 225 -14.97 15.32 -29.08
CA VAL A 225 -13.93 15.90 -29.95
C VAL A 225 -14.23 17.35 -30.35
N SER A 226 -15.47 17.81 -30.15
CA SER A 226 -15.88 19.19 -30.42
C SER A 226 -15.23 20.23 -29.49
N SER A 227 -14.48 19.77 -28.49
CA SER A 227 -13.68 20.62 -27.62
C SER A 227 -12.36 21.01 -28.31
N PRO A 228 -12.02 22.31 -28.42
CA PRO A 228 -10.87 22.81 -29.20
C PRO A 228 -9.48 22.32 -28.74
N CYS A 229 -9.40 21.51 -27.68
CA CYS A 229 -8.16 20.96 -27.14
C CYS A 229 -7.61 19.74 -27.89
N LEU A 230 -8.42 18.92 -28.55
CA LEU A 230 -7.93 17.71 -29.26
C LEU A 230 -7.25 18.06 -30.60
N LEU A 231 -7.72 19.13 -31.28
CA LEU A 231 -7.05 19.71 -32.46
C LEU A 231 -5.63 20.24 -32.17
N SER A 232 -5.27 20.45 -30.90
CA SER A 232 -3.92 20.88 -30.50
C SER A 232 -2.92 19.73 -30.41
N LEU A 233 -3.37 18.46 -30.45
CA LEU A 233 -2.49 17.28 -30.40
C LEU A 233 -1.84 16.94 -31.74
N GLU A 234 -2.45 17.35 -32.87
CA GLU A 234 -1.82 17.24 -34.19
C GLU A 234 -0.62 18.21 -34.37
N LEU A 235 -0.44 19.14 -33.42
CA LEU A 235 0.58 20.19 -33.47
C LEU A 235 1.69 20.02 -32.42
N ILE A 236 1.76 18.91 -31.69
CA ILE A 236 2.94 18.64 -30.85
C ILE A 236 4.04 18.11 -31.79
N PRO A 237 5.08 18.89 -32.12
CA PRO A 237 6.20 18.38 -32.87
C PRO A 237 6.98 17.43 -31.95
N VAL A 238 7.38 16.29 -32.49
CA VAL A 238 8.33 15.35 -31.86
C VAL A 238 9.62 16.08 -31.50
#